data_AF-A0A381LK10-F1
#
_entry.id   AF-A0A381LK10-F1
#
_cell.length_a   1.000
_cell.length_b   1.000
_cell.length_c   1.000
_cell.angle_alpha   90.00
_cell.angle_beta   90.00
_cell.angle_gamma   90.00
#
_symmetry.space_group_name_H-M   'P 1'
#
loop_
_entity.id
_entity.type
_entity.pdbx_description
1 polymer ?
#
loop_
_entity_poly.entity_id
_entity_poly.type
_entity_poly.pdbx_seq_one_letter_code
_entity_poly.pdbx_strand_id
1 'polypeptide(L)' 'HHYPNLGCGKQRAQDSLCKIVKEAWDSVSSEDLVRLIQSMPARRQSVIYADGGLTTY' A
#
# COMPACT_ATOMS: atom_id res chain seq x y z
N HIS A 1 41.08 0.63 -11.59
CA HIS A 1 39.63 0.37 -11.68
C HIS A 1 38.89 1.69 -11.47
N HIS A 2 38.51 2.34 -12.57
CA HIS A 2 37.78 3.61 -12.57
C HIS A 2 36.29 3.28 -12.58
N TYR A 3 35.62 3.45 -11.44
CA TYR A 3 34.16 3.39 -11.39
C TYR A 3 33.62 4.69 -12.01
N PRO A 4 32.89 4.64 -13.12
CA PRO A 4 32.20 5.84 -13.60
C PRO A 4 31.18 6.23 -12.53
N ASN A 5 31.36 7.43 -11.98
CA ASN A 5 30.36 8.09 -11.15
C ASN A 5 29.09 8.22 -12.01
N LEU A 6 28.14 7.32 -11.78
CA LEU A 6 26.79 7.38 -12.33
C LEU A 6 26.09 8.59 -11.70
N GLY A 7 26.37 9.76 -12.28
CA GLY A 7 25.70 10.99 -11.97
C GLY A 7 24.19 10.79 -12.05
N CYS A 8 23.53 11.11 -10.93
CA CYS A 8 22.16 11.62 -10.88
C CYS A 8 21.11 10.93 -11.76
N GLY A 9 21.02 9.60 -11.72
CA GLY A 9 19.85 8.85 -12.24
C GLY A 9 18.71 8.71 -11.23
N LYS A 10 18.94 9.08 -9.95
CA LYS A 10 18.10 8.66 -8.81
C LYS A 10 16.97 9.59 -8.41
N GLN A 11 16.97 10.85 -8.82
CA GLN A 11 16.03 11.84 -8.26
C GLN A 11 14.69 11.86 -9.02
N ARG A 12 14.71 11.86 -10.36
CA ARG A 12 13.47 11.92 -11.18
C ARG A 12 12.54 10.73 -10.98
N ALA A 13 13.09 9.53 -10.80
CA ALA A 13 12.31 8.30 -10.62
C ALA A 13 11.69 8.19 -9.22
N GLN A 14 12.35 8.74 -8.20
CA GLN A 14 11.81 8.79 -6.85
C GLN A 14 10.70 9.84 -6.74
N ASP A 15 10.92 11.03 -7.30
CA ASP A 15 9.93 12.11 -7.32
C ASP A 15 8.67 11.70 -8.10
N SER A 16 8.83 11.00 -9.23
CA SER A 16 7.71 10.48 -10.00
C SER A 16 6.94 9.38 -9.26
N LEU A 17 7.64 8.47 -8.57
CA LEU A 17 7.00 7.45 -7.75
C LEU A 17 6.21 8.08 -6.60
N CYS A 18 6.80 9.06 -5.89
CA CYS A 18 6.10 9.78 -4.83
C CYS A 18 4.83 10.48 -5.33
N LYS A 19 4.88 11.08 -6.52
CA LYS A 19 3.71 11.68 -7.15
C LYS A 19 2.62 10.65 -7.44
N ILE A 20 2.97 9.52 -8.04
CA ILE A 20 2.02 8.43 -8.36
C ILE A 20 1.37 7.89 -7.08
N VAL A 21 2.17 7.62 -6.05
CA VAL A 21 1.65 7.12 -4.76
C VAL A 21 0.72 8.13 -4.13
N LYS A 22 1.06 9.42 -4.17
CA LYS A 22 0.21 10.48 -3.65
C LYS A 22 -1.11 10.59 -4.41
N GLU A 23 -1.07 10.61 -5.74
CA GLU A 23 -2.29 10.66 -6.58
C GLU A 23 -3.19 9.44 -6.33
N ALA A 24 -2.60 8.25 -6.21
CA ALA A 24 -3.34 7.04 -5.87
C ALA A 24 -3.98 7.13 -4.48
N TRP A 25 -3.23 7.60 -3.47
CA TRP A 25 -3.74 7.80 -2.11
C TRP A 25 -4.87 8.84 -2.07
N ASP A 26 -4.68 9.98 -2.72
CA ASP A 26 -5.66 11.07 -2.78
C ASP A 26 -6.94 10.66 -3.53
N SER A 27 -6.87 9.62 -4.39
CA SER A 27 -8.03 9.06 -5.09
C SER A 27 -8.89 8.12 -4.22
N VAL A 28 -8.38 7.66 -3.08
CA VAL A 28 -9.14 6.77 -2.18
C VAL A 28 -10.23 7.58 -1.49
N SER A 29 -11.49 7.15 -1.63
CA SER A 29 -12.60 7.85 -1.00
C SER A 29 -12.63 7.63 0.51
N SER A 30 -13.16 8.61 1.25
CA SER A 30 -13.36 8.47 2.70
C SER A 30 -14.31 7.30 3.03
N GLU A 31 -15.27 7.06 2.15
CA GLU A 31 -16.25 5.99 2.20
C GLU A 31 -15.57 4.61 2.06
N ASP A 32 -14.57 4.47 1.20
CA ASP A 32 -13.78 3.24 1.08
C ASP A 32 -13.01 2.94 2.37
N LEU A 33 -12.42 3.96 2.99
CA LEU A 33 -11.71 3.81 4.27
C LEU A 33 -12.68 3.44 5.41
N VAL A 34 -13.86 4.05 5.44
CA VAL A 34 -14.92 3.70 6.41
C VAL A 34 -15.38 2.25 6.20
N ARG A 35 -15.63 1.84 4.95
CA ARG A 35 -15.99 0.45 4.61
C ARG A 35 -14.91 -0.54 5.02
N LEU A 36 -13.63 -0.19 4.85
CA LEU A 36 -12.52 -1.02 5.31
C LEU A 36 -12.57 -1.25 6.82
N ILE A 37 -12.76 -0.19 7.62
CA ILE A 37 -12.88 -0.29 9.08
C ILE A 37 -14.12 -1.11 9.47
N GLN A 38 -15.25 -0.84 8.82
CA GLN A 38 -16.50 -1.59 9.06
C GLN A 38 -16.37 -3.08 8.72
N SER A 39 -15.45 -3.47 7.82
CA SER A 39 -15.18 -4.88 7.51
C SER A 39 -14.41 -5.63 8.61
N MET A 40 -13.75 -4.94 9.56
CA MET A 40 -12.88 -5.56 10.57
C MET A 40 -13.54 -6.63 11.44
N PRO A 41 -14.80 -6.50 11.89
CA PRO A 41 -15.47 -7.58 12.61
C PRO A 41 -15.57 -8.87 11.78
N ALA A 42 -15.90 -8.76 10.49
CA ALA A 42 -16.00 -9.92 9.61
C ALA A 42 -14.64 -10.57 9.36
N ARG A 43 -13.58 -9.77 9.16
CA ARG A 43 -12.20 -10.28 9.05
C ARG A 43 -11.78 -11.07 10.29
N ARG A 44 -12.04 -10.50 11.49
CA ARG A 44 -11.77 -11.17 12.76
C ARG A 44 -12.55 -12.48 12.89
N GLN A 45 -13.83 -12.48 12.51
CA GLN A 45 -14.64 -13.69 12.54
C GLN A 45 -14.08 -14.78 11.62
N SER A 46 -13.58 -14.41 10.44
CA SER A 46 -12.91 -15.36 9.55
C SER A 46 -11.63 -15.93 10.13
N VAL A 47 -10.82 -15.13 10.84
CA VAL A 47 -9.61 -15.63 11.50
C VAL A 47 -9.97 -16.62 12.60
N ILE A 48 -11.04 -16.37 13.36
CA ILE A 48 -11.56 -17.31 14.36
C ILE A 48 -11.98 -18.62 13.70
N TYR A 49 -12.73 -18.57 12.59
CA TYR A 49 -13.15 -19.77 11.87
C TYR A 49 -11.98 -20.55 11.26
N ALA A 50 -10.89 -19.87 10.93
CA ALA A 50 -9.67 -20.50 10.46
C ALA A 50 -8.77 -21.00 11.61
N ASP A 51 -9.24 -20.98 12.86
CA ASP A 51 -8.45 -21.31 14.07
C ASP A 51 -7.12 -20.53 14.13
N GLY A 52 -7.18 -19.23 13.78
CA GLY A 52 -6.01 -18.37 13.69
C GLY A 52 -5.23 -18.47 12.37
N GLY A 53 -5.67 -19.31 11.42
CA GLY A 53 -5.06 -19.47 10.11
C GLY A 53 -5.27 -18.30 9.14
N LEU A 54 -4.61 -18.37 7.97
CA LEU A 54 -4.77 -17.41 6.89
C LEU A 54 -6.21 -17.41 6.37
N THR A 55 -6.75 -16.22 6.11
CA THR A 55 -8.09 -16.04 5.53
C THR A 55 -7.98 -15.28 4.21
N THR A 56 -8.98 -15.42 3.34
CA THR A 56 -9.02 -14.74 2.03
C THR A 56 -9.47 -13.27 2.11
N TYR A 57 -9.24 -12.62 3.25
CA TYR A 57 -9.56 -11.21 3.50
C TYR A 57 -8.36 -10.28 3.29
#